data_AF-A0A6J4QLN7-F1
#
_entry.id   AF-A0A6J4QLN7-F1
#
_cell.length_a   1.000
_cell.length_b   1.000
_cell.length_c   1.000
_cell.angle_alpha   90.00
_cell.angle_beta   90.00
_cell.angle_gamma   90.00
#
_symmetry.space_group_name_H-M   'P 1'
#
loop_
_entity.id
_entity.type
_entity.pdbx_description
1 polymer ?
#
loop_
_entity_poly.entity_id
_entity_poly.type
_entity_poly.pdbx_seq_one_letter_code
_entity_poly.pdbx_strand_id
1 'polypeptide(L)'
;MRILYSLLLVGVTMVWGWTFVVVRDAIAVYGVLPFLTVRFALAALALAPYTIPRVSRRTLAAGAGIGLVLALAYLFQTTGLLFTSPTNSGLI
;
A
#
# COMPACT_ATOMS: atom_id res chain seq x y z
N MET A 1 21.12 -18.69 8.65
CA MET A 1 19.93 -18.50 7.79
C MET A 1 18.70 -17.98 8.54
N ARG A 2 18.26 -18.58 9.66
CA ARG A 2 17.09 -18.09 10.45
C ARG A 2 17.19 -16.62 10.87
N ILE A 3 18.35 -16.21 11.41
CA ILE A 3 18.58 -14.82 11.87
C ILE A 3 18.48 -13.82 10.71
N LEU A 4 18.97 -14.16 9.52
CA LEU A 4 18.87 -13.28 8.34
C LEU A 4 17.40 -13.02 7.96
N TYR A 5 16.57 -14.05 7.91
CA TYR A 5 15.15 -13.88 7.63
C TYR A 5 14.43 -13.06 8.71
N SER A 6 14.78 -13.26 9.98
CA SER A 6 14.26 -12.44 11.08
C SER A 6 14.64 -10.96 10.91
N LEU A 7 15.90 -10.67 10.56
CA LEU A 7 16.35 -9.30 10.31
C LEU A 7 15.64 -8.66 9.10
N LEU A 8 15.42 -9.43 8.03
CA LEU A 8 14.67 -8.96 6.86
C LEU A 8 13.22 -8.63 7.23
N LEU A 9 12.56 -9.48 8.03
CA LEU A 9 11.20 -9.22 8.51
C LEU A 9 11.14 -7.96 9.36
N VAL A 10 12.06 -7.79 10.31
CA VAL A 10 12.16 -6.57 11.12
C VAL A 10 12.36 -5.35 10.23
N GLY A 11 13.21 -5.44 9.21
CA GLY A 11 13.41 -4.39 8.20
C GLY A 11 12.11 -4.01 7.48
N VAL A 12 11.38 -4.99 6.96
CA VAL A 12 10.09 -4.75 6.30
C VAL A 12 9.07 -4.12 7.24
N THR A 13 8.99 -4.59 8.49
CA THR A 13 8.08 -4.01 9.50
C THR A 13 8.45 -2.57 9.84
N MET A 14 9.75 -2.24 9.96
CA MET A 14 10.21 -0.87 10.19
C MET A 14 9.84 0.06 9.02
N VAL A 15 10.11 -0.37 7.78
CA VAL A 15 9.74 0.40 6.58
C VAL A 15 8.24 0.61 6.52
N TRP A 16 7.46 -0.45 6.76
CA TRP A 16 6.00 -0.36 6.76
C TRP A 16 5.49 0.61 7.83
N GLY A 17 5.95 0.50 9.08
CA GLY A 17 5.54 1.39 10.17
C GLY A 17 5.90 2.86 9.94
N TRP A 18 7.12 3.13 9.45
CA TRP A 18 7.55 4.50 9.11
C TRP A 18 6.62 5.16 8.09
N THR A 19 6.16 4.40 7.09
CA THR A 19 5.38 4.98 5.98
C THR A 19 4.07 5.63 6.44
N PHE A 20 3.49 5.22 7.57
CA PHE A 20 2.28 5.89 8.10
C PHE A 20 2.51 7.35 8.46
N VAL A 21 3.70 7.72 8.95
CA VAL A 21 4.06 9.12 9.24
C VAL A 21 4.13 9.92 7.95
N VAL A 22 4.87 9.41 6.96
CA VAL A 22 5.03 10.07 5.65
C VAL A 22 3.70 10.20 4.91
N VAL A 23 2.87 9.16 4.96
CA VAL A 23 1.53 9.17 4.34
C VAL A 23 0.66 10.22 4.99
N ARG A 24 0.64 10.30 6.33
CA ARG A 24 -0.15 11.30 7.07
C ARG A 24 0.22 12.72 6.65
N ASP A 25 1.51 13.01 6.54
CA ASP A 25 1.99 14.33 6.12
C ASP A 25 1.63 14.60 4.65
N ALA A 26 1.78 13.62 3.76
CA ALA A 26 1.44 13.75 2.35
C ALA A 26 -0.07 13.98 2.12
N ILE A 27 -0.95 13.24 2.81
CA ILE A 27 -2.40 13.40 2.65
C ILE A 27 -2.92 14.71 3.24
N ALA A 28 -2.21 15.30 4.20
CA ALA A 28 -2.54 16.64 4.71
C ALA A 28 -2.33 17.74 3.65
N VAL A 29 -1.41 17.53 2.71
CA VAL A 29 -1.09 18.48 1.64
C VAL A 29 -1.88 18.18 0.35
N TYR A 30 -1.92 16.92 -0.08
CA TYR A 30 -2.45 16.53 -1.39
C TYR A 30 -3.84 15.88 -1.33
N GLY A 31 -4.35 15.59 -0.14
CA GLY A 31 -5.57 14.81 0.04
C GLY A 31 -5.39 13.31 -0.19
N VAL A 32 -6.35 12.52 0.28
CA VAL A 32 -6.27 11.05 0.30
C VAL A 32 -6.33 10.42 -1.09
N LEU A 33 -7.33 10.79 -1.91
CA LEU A 33 -7.54 10.17 -3.22
C LEU A 33 -6.41 10.47 -4.23
N PRO A 34 -5.90 11.71 -4.36
CA PRO A 34 -4.77 11.99 -5.23
C PRO A 34 -3.51 11.22 -4.80
N PHE A 35 -3.22 11.19 -3.50
CA PHE A 35 -2.09 10.43 -2.96
C PHE A 35 -2.18 8.94 -3.28
N LEU A 36 -3.33 8.30 -3.02
CA LEU A 36 -3.53 6.87 -3.30
C LEU A 36 -3.44 6.57 -4.79
N THR A 37 -4.02 7.43 -5.64
CA THR A 37 -3.98 7.25 -7.10
C THR A 37 -2.54 7.24 -7.61
N VAL A 38 -1.72 8.22 -7.19
CA VAL A 38 -0.30 8.28 -7.57
C VAL A 38 0.46 7.06 -7.02
N ARG A 39 0.25 6.71 -5.76
CA ARG A 39 0.91 5.55 -5.12
C ARG A 39 0.64 4.24 -5.88
N PHE A 40 -0.61 3.95 -6.18
CA PHE A 40 -0.97 2.72 -6.89
C PHE A 40 -0.59 2.76 -8.38
N ALA A 41 -0.64 3.92 -9.04
CA ALA A 41 -0.15 4.07 -10.40
C ALA A 41 1.36 3.80 -10.49
N LEU A 42 2.16 4.34 -9.57
CA LEU A 42 3.59 4.07 -9.50
C LEU A 42 3.88 2.58 -9.24
N ALA A 43 3.14 1.95 -8.33
CA ALA A 43 3.28 0.52 -8.08
C ALA A 43 2.93 -0.32 -9.32
N ALA A 44 1.85 0.02 -10.02
CA ALA A 44 1.44 -0.65 -11.26
C ALA A 44 2.51 -0.50 -12.35
N LEU A 45 3.05 0.71 -12.55
CA LEU A 45 4.13 0.97 -13.52
C LEU A 45 5.43 0.22 -13.17
N ALA A 46 5.80 0.18 -11.88
CA ALA A 46 6.98 -0.54 -11.44
C ALA A 46 6.86 -2.06 -11.67
N LEU A 47 5.66 -2.61 -11.52
CA LEU A 47 5.39 -4.04 -11.71
C LEU A 47 5.01 -4.42 -13.15
N ALA A 48 4.64 -3.45 -13.99
CA ALA A 48 4.19 -3.67 -15.36
C ALA A 48 5.16 -4.50 -16.21
N PRO A 49 6.48 -4.23 -16.26
CA PRO A 49 7.43 -5.01 -17.07
C PRO A 49 7.46 -6.50 -16.72
N TYR A 50 7.17 -6.85 -15.46
CA TYR A 50 7.25 -8.22 -14.95
C TYR A 50 5.92 -8.98 -15.06
N THR A 51 4.80 -8.25 -15.07
CA THR A 51 3.45 -8.82 -14.97
C THR A 51 2.76 -8.87 -16.32
N ILE A 52 2.92 -7.85 -17.18
CA ILE A 52 2.25 -7.75 -18.50
C ILE A 52 2.39 -9.03 -19.35
N PRO A 53 3.57 -9.66 -19.48
CA PRO A 53 3.73 -10.87 -20.30
C PRO A 53 2.92 -12.08 -19.80
N ARG A 54 2.42 -12.03 -18.57
CA ARG A 54 1.74 -13.14 -17.87
C ARG A 54 0.26 -12.85 -17.62
N VAL A 55 -0.28 -11.72 -18.07
CA VAL A 55 -1.68 -11.35 -17.83
C VAL A 55 -2.61 -12.14 -18.75
N SER A 56 -3.57 -12.82 -18.15
CA SER A 56 -4.74 -13.41 -18.81
C SER A 56 -6.02 -12.69 -18.39
N ARG A 57 -7.12 -12.88 -19.14
CA ARG A 57 -8.44 -12.36 -18.74
C ARG A 57 -8.89 -12.85 -17.36
N ARG A 58 -8.56 -14.10 -17.01
CA ARG A 58 -8.89 -14.69 -15.70
C ARG A 58 -8.11 -14.02 -14.57
N THR A 59 -6.81 -13.82 -14.75
CA THR A 59 -5.98 -13.13 -13.75
C THR A 59 -6.36 -11.66 -13.63
N LEU A 60 -6.82 -11.02 -14.72
CA LEU A 60 -7.31 -9.65 -14.68
C LEU A 60 -8.62 -9.54 -13.90
N ALA A 61 -9.58 -10.45 -14.11
CA ALA A 61 -10.84 -10.48 -13.37
C ALA A 61 -10.61 -10.74 -11.87
N ALA A 62 -9.77 -11.72 -11.53
CA ALA A 62 -9.40 -12.01 -10.14
C ALA A 62 -8.64 -10.83 -9.50
N GLY A 63 -7.67 -10.26 -10.23
CA GLY A 63 -6.89 -9.11 -9.79
C GLY A 63 -7.73 -7.84 -9.61
N ALA A 64 -8.75 -7.62 -10.44
CA ALA A 64 -9.69 -6.51 -10.27
C ALA A 64 -10.51 -6.65 -8.99
N GLY A 65 -10.99 -7.85 -8.67
CA GLY A 65 -11.72 -8.12 -7.42
C GLY A 65 -10.83 -7.89 -6.19
N ILE A 66 -9.63 -8.46 -6.18
CA ILE A 66 -8.65 -8.26 -5.09
C ILE A 66 -8.25 -6.79 -4.99
N GLY A 67 -7.98 -6.15 -6.13
CA GLY A 67 -7.60 -4.75 -6.22
C GLY A 67 -8.67 -3.80 -5.71
N LEU A 68 -9.95 -4.09 -5.97
CA LEU A 68 -11.06 -3.30 -5.43
C LEU A 68 -11.14 -3.38 -3.91
N VAL A 69 -11.05 -4.58 -3.34
CA VAL A 69 -11.03 -4.77 -1.88
C VAL A 69 -9.82 -4.05 -1.27
N LEU A 70 -8.65 -4.18 -1.89
CA LEU A 70 -7.43 -3.50 -1.47
C LEU A 70 -7.58 -1.98 -1.52
N ALA A 71 -8.12 -1.44 -2.61
CA ALA A 71 -8.34 -0.01 -2.80
C ALA A 71 -9.29 0.54 -1.73
N LEU A 72 -10.39 -0.17 -1.44
CA LEU A 72 -11.32 0.21 -0.38
C LEU A 72 -10.66 0.15 1.01
N ALA A 73 -9.91 -0.91 1.30
CA ALA A 73 -9.18 -1.03 2.56
C ALA A 73 -8.19 0.14 2.75
N TYR A 74 -7.40 0.46 1.72
CA TYR A 74 -6.47 1.59 1.76
C TYR A 74 -7.20 2.93 1.84
N LEU A 75 -8.34 3.09 1.16
CA LEU A 75 -9.14 4.31 1.23
C LEU A 75 -9.63 4.55 2.66
N PHE A 76 -10.22 3.55 3.30
CA PHE A 76 -10.69 3.68 4.68
C PHE A 76 -9.54 3.86 5.67
N GLN A 77 -8.46 3.09 5.54
CA GLN A 77 -7.29 3.22 6.42
C GLN A 77 -6.63 4.59 6.29
N THR A 78 -6.42 5.07 5.06
CA THR A 78 -5.76 6.35 4.79
C THR A 78 -6.64 7.54 5.13
N THR A 79 -7.95 7.40 4.99
CA THR A 79 -8.90 8.40 5.49
C THR A 79 -8.90 8.42 7.02
N GLY A 80 -8.85 7.24 7.67
CA GLY A 80 -8.75 7.12 9.12
C GLY A 80 -7.51 7.83 9.69
N LEU A 81 -6.38 7.80 8.98
CA LEU A 81 -5.14 8.51 9.34
C LEU A 81 -5.30 10.03 9.50
N LEU A 82 -6.35 10.64 8.92
CA LEU A 82 -6.67 12.06 9.15
C LEU A 82 -7.26 12.30 10.56
N PHE A 83 -7.89 11.28 11.13
CA PHE A 83 -8.65 11.36 12.38
C PHE A 83 -7.97 10.65 13.56
N THR A 84 -6.92 9.85 13.31
CA THR A 84 -6.20 9.11 14.34
C THR A 84 -4.68 9.23 14.18
N SER A 85 -3.93 8.70 15.15
CA SER A 85 -2.47 8.69 15.10
C SER A 85 -1.95 7.61 14.15
N PRO A 86 -0.75 7.80 13.55
CA PRO A 86 -0.07 6.76 12.78
C PRO A 86 0.04 5.42 13.53
N THR A 87 0.30 5.47 14.83
CA THR A 87 0.37 4.29 15.71
C THR A 87 -0.96 3.55 15.77
N ASN A 88 -2.08 4.26 15.92
CA ASN A 88 -3.40 3.64 16.01
C ASN A 88 -3.87 3.11 14.64
N SER A 89 -3.56 3.80 13.54
CA SER A 89 -3.87 3.33 12.18
C SER A 89 -3.05 2.11 11.76
N GLY A 90 -1.84 1.94 12.29
CA GLY A 90 -0.97 0.81 11.98
C GLY A 90 -1.27 -0.46 12.80
N LEU A 91 -2.11 -0.37 13.83
CA LEU A 91 -2.48 -1.50 14.70
C LEU A 91 -3.84 -2.13 14.34
N ILE A 92 -4.54 -1.59 13.33
CA ILE A 92 -5.85 -2.04 12.81
C ILE A 92 -5.68 -2.42 11.34
#